data_AF-A0A517M4M0-F1
#
_entry.id   AF-A0A517M4M0-F1
#
_cell.length_a   1.000
_cell.length_b   1.000
_cell.length_c   1.000
_cell.angle_alpha   90.00
_cell.angle_beta   90.00
_cell.angle_gamma   90.00
#
_symmetry.space_group_name_H-M   'P 1'
#
loop_
_entity.id
_entity.type
_entity.pdbx_description
1 polymer ?
#
loop_
_entity_poly.entity_id
_entity_poly.type
_entity_poly.pdbx_seq_one_letter_code
_entity_poly.pdbx_strand_id
1 'polypeptide(L)'
;MLPRSAKVLACICLLSSLSIGCSGGAPVPAENQVLQDSAHFVWTFIHEAKKERKSDVIQAKLSIMMESLNAQADAFGGKLVDLRDAGKSLQTSLQAGDPPAESVQKFADTVSTLVPEPQNMGE
;
A
#
# COMPACT_ATOMS: atom_id res chain seq x y z
N MET A 1 54.14 39.74 1.29
CA MET A 1 52.93 39.47 0.49
C MET A 1 52.84 37.97 0.27
N LEU A 2 51.82 37.33 0.83
CA LEU A 2 51.42 35.95 0.51
C LEU A 2 50.99 35.85 -0.95
N PRO A 3 51.24 34.71 -1.62
CA PRO A 3 50.18 33.70 -1.77
C PRO A 3 50.80 32.27 -1.63
N ARG A 4 50.12 31.13 -1.63
CA ARG A 4 48.79 30.71 -2.07
C ARG A 4 48.59 29.33 -1.43
N SER A 5 47.45 29.12 -0.76
CA SER A 5 47.07 27.85 -0.17
C SER A 5 46.91 26.75 -1.23
N ALA A 6 47.46 25.56 -0.99
CA ALA A 6 46.90 24.27 -1.41
C ALA A 6 47.81 23.10 -0.95
N LYS A 7 47.35 22.32 0.03
CA LYS A 7 47.33 20.84 0.07
C LYS A 7 47.08 20.36 1.51
N VAL A 8 45.87 19.86 1.77
CA VAL A 8 45.57 18.44 2.04
C VAL A 8 46.40 17.87 3.19
N LEU A 9 45.79 17.75 4.37
CA LEU A 9 45.71 16.53 5.19
C LEU A 9 45.29 16.92 6.62
N ALA A 10 44.01 16.83 6.92
CA ALA A 10 43.53 16.63 8.29
C ALA A 10 42.36 15.66 8.19
N CYS A 11 42.75 14.40 8.05
CA CYS A 11 41.89 13.23 8.03
C CYS A 11 41.15 13.06 9.37
N ILE A 12 39.87 12.76 9.24
CA ILE A 12 39.19 11.66 9.96
C ILE A 12 39.13 11.81 11.49
N CYS A 13 38.22 12.64 11.99
CA CYS A 13 37.75 12.55 13.39
C CYS A 13 36.24 12.86 13.57
N LEU A 14 35.42 12.82 12.51
CA LEU A 14 34.01 13.24 12.58
C LEU A 14 32.98 12.19 12.14
N LEU A 15 33.32 10.90 12.17
CA LEU A 15 32.42 9.83 11.70
C LEU A 15 32.06 8.77 12.74
N SER A 16 32.19 9.05 14.04
CA SER A 16 31.98 8.05 15.10
C SER A 16 30.72 8.24 15.95
N SER A 17 29.78 9.11 15.58
CA SER A 17 28.67 9.47 16.46
C SER A 17 27.28 9.36 15.83
N LEU A 18 27.04 8.34 15.00
CA LEU A 18 25.69 7.97 14.55
C LEU A 18 25.45 6.45 14.63
N SER A 19 25.99 5.79 15.65
CA SER A 19 25.34 4.60 16.21
C SER A 19 24.27 5.06 17.19
N ILE A 20 23.28 5.80 16.68
CA ILE A 20 21.98 5.89 17.36
C ILE A 20 21.39 4.50 17.20
N GLY A 21 21.56 3.70 18.25
CA GLY A 21 20.76 2.52 18.45
C GLY A 21 19.30 2.94 18.48
N CYS A 22 18.62 2.82 17.35
CA CYS A 22 17.17 2.67 17.33
C CYS A 22 16.87 1.17 17.45
N SER A 23 17.28 0.57 18.58
CA SER A 23 16.82 -0.76 18.99
C SER A 23 15.41 -0.68 19.60
N GLY A 24 14.58 0.21 19.05
CA GLY A 24 13.13 0.21 19.26
C GLY A 24 12.55 -0.67 18.18
N GLY A 25 12.70 -1.99 18.32
CA GLY A 25 11.96 -2.93 17.50
C GLY A 25 10.48 -2.70 17.77
N ALA A 26 9.82 -1.93 16.91
CA ALA A 26 8.37 -1.85 16.92
C ALA A 26 7.85 -3.29 16.86
N PRO A 27 6.87 -3.67 17.69
CA PRO A 27 6.34 -5.02 17.67
C PRO A 27 5.89 -5.31 16.23
N VAL A 28 6.33 -6.45 15.68
CA VAL A 28 5.85 -6.90 14.37
C VAL A 28 4.33 -7.02 14.49
N PRO A 29 3.55 -6.30 13.66
CA PRO A 29 2.10 -6.36 13.75
C PRO A 29 1.65 -7.80 13.50
N ALA A 30 0.65 -8.23 14.28
CA ALA A 30 0.05 -9.55 14.07
C ALA A 30 -0.61 -9.60 12.69
N GLU A 31 -0.53 -10.74 12.00
CA GLU A 31 -1.13 -10.94 10.67
C GLU A 31 -2.60 -10.50 10.62
N ASN A 32 -3.38 -10.82 11.66
CA ASN A 32 -4.77 -10.40 11.76
C ASN A 32 -4.95 -8.88 11.82
N GLN A 33 -4.05 -8.14 12.48
CA GLN A 33 -4.11 -6.69 12.51
C GLN A 33 -3.83 -6.11 11.12
N VAL A 34 -2.80 -6.62 10.44
CA VAL A 34 -2.49 -6.22 9.06
C VAL A 34 -3.67 -6.49 8.15
N LEU A 35 -4.27 -7.68 8.23
CA LEU A 35 -5.45 -8.04 7.44
C LEU A 35 -6.63 -7.07 7.67
N GLN A 36 -6.90 -6.67 8.91
CA GLN A 36 -7.97 -5.72 9.21
C GLN A 36 -7.69 -4.33 8.63
N ASP A 37 -6.46 -3.84 8.75
CA ASP A 37 -6.05 -2.55 8.21
C ASP A 37 -6.12 -2.54 6.68
N SER A 38 -5.67 -3.62 6.04
CA SER A 38 -5.78 -3.82 4.59
C SER A 38 -7.23 -3.91 4.14
N ALA A 39 -8.08 -4.62 4.89
CA ALA A 39 -9.51 -4.71 4.59
C ALA A 39 -10.17 -3.33 4.64
N HIS A 40 -9.87 -2.52 5.67
CA HIS A 40 -10.38 -1.16 5.79
C HIS A 40 -9.95 -0.30 4.60
N PHE A 41 -8.69 -0.39 4.20
CA PHE A 41 -8.16 0.33 3.06
C PHE A 41 -8.82 -0.08 1.73
N VAL A 42 -9.02 -1.38 1.52
CA VAL A 42 -9.71 -1.93 0.34
C VAL A 42 -11.17 -1.47 0.28
N TRP A 43 -11.89 -1.53 1.40
CA TRP A 43 -13.29 -1.09 1.45
C TRP A 43 -13.44 0.42 1.24
N THR A 44 -12.49 1.22 1.75
CA THR A 44 -12.42 2.66 1.46
C THR A 44 -12.26 2.89 -0.05
N PHE A 45 -11.34 2.18 -0.69
CA PHE A 45 -11.19 2.23 -2.14
C PHE A 45 -12.48 1.86 -2.88
N ILE A 46 -13.16 0.77 -2.48
CA ILE A 46 -14.43 0.34 -3.10
C ILE A 46 -15.47 1.46 -3.03
N HIS A 47 -15.61 2.09 -1.86
CA HIS A 47 -16.58 3.17 -1.63
C HIS A 47 -16.29 4.39 -2.49
N GLU A 48 -15.02 4.80 -2.57
CA GLU A 48 -14.60 5.90 -3.45
C GLU A 48 -14.79 5.56 -4.93
N ALA A 49 -14.42 4.35 -5.34
CA ALA A 49 -14.53 3.89 -6.73
C ALA A 49 -15.99 3.84 -7.21
N LYS A 50 -16.93 3.42 -6.34
CA LYS A 50 -18.38 3.45 -6.61
C LYS A 50 -18.90 4.88 -6.83
N LYS A 51 -18.32 5.88 -6.16
CA LYS A 51 -18.68 7.30 -6.30
C LYS A 51 -18.11 7.93 -7.57
N GLU A 52 -16.84 7.68 -7.88
CA GLU A 52 -16.13 8.36 -8.97
C GLU A 52 -16.59 7.92 -10.36
N ARG A 53 -16.82 6.62 -10.58
CA ARG A 53 -17.26 6.00 -11.86
C ARG A 53 -16.37 6.26 -13.09
N LYS A 54 -15.26 7.00 -12.97
CA LYS A 54 -14.28 7.23 -14.05
C LYS A 54 -13.16 6.20 -13.99
N SER A 55 -12.95 5.48 -15.09
CA SER A 55 -11.99 4.37 -15.15
C SER A 55 -10.55 4.81 -14.84
N ASP A 56 -10.12 5.96 -15.38
CA ASP A 56 -8.78 6.52 -15.17
C ASP A 56 -8.50 6.85 -13.69
N VAL A 57 -9.45 7.46 -13.01
CA VAL A 57 -9.31 7.79 -11.58
C VAL A 57 -9.33 6.52 -10.71
N ILE A 58 -10.20 5.56 -11.05
CA ILE A 58 -10.26 4.27 -10.35
C ILE A 58 -8.95 3.51 -10.54
N GLN A 59 -8.40 3.47 -11.76
CA GLN A 59 -7.11 2.83 -12.04
C GLN A 59 -5.95 3.48 -11.27
N ALA A 60 -5.91 4.81 -11.17
CA ALA A 60 -4.89 5.51 -10.40
C ALA A 60 -4.94 5.14 -8.91
N LYS A 61 -6.14 5.16 -8.30
CA LYS A 61 -6.35 4.75 -6.90
C LYS A 61 -6.04 3.27 -6.69
N LEU A 62 -6.43 2.42 -7.64
CA LEU A 62 -6.15 0.99 -7.62
C LEU A 62 -4.65 0.71 -7.65
N SER A 63 -3.87 1.45 -8.44
CA SER A 63 -2.42 1.29 -8.48
C SER A 63 -1.76 1.53 -7.12
N ILE A 64 -2.19 2.57 -6.40
CA ILE A 64 -1.72 2.86 -5.04
C ILE A 64 -2.13 1.75 -4.08
N MET A 65 -3.38 1.29 -4.18
CA MET A 65 -3.86 0.20 -3.35
C MET A 65 -3.06 -1.09 -3.56
N MET A 66 -2.77 -1.41 -4.82
CA MET A 66 -2.04 -2.61 -5.21
C MET A 66 -0.59 -2.61 -4.73
N GLU A 67 0.08 -1.45 -4.67
CA GLU A 67 1.43 -1.35 -4.11
C GLU A 67 1.47 -1.80 -2.64
N SER A 68 0.51 -1.32 -1.84
CA SER A 68 0.36 -1.71 -0.44
C SER A 68 0.02 -3.20 -0.28
N LEU A 69 -0.96 -3.70 -1.04
CA LEU A 69 -1.37 -5.10 -0.98
C LEU A 69 -0.28 -6.06 -1.44
N ASN A 70 0.53 -5.70 -2.43
CA ASN A 70 1.68 -6.51 -2.85
C ASN A 70 2.68 -6.66 -1.71
N ALA A 71 3.10 -5.54 -1.09
CA ALA A 71 4.05 -5.57 0.01
C ALA A 71 3.53 -6.39 1.20
N GLN A 72 2.25 -6.27 1.53
CA GLN A 72 1.63 -7.01 2.63
C GLN A 72 1.45 -8.49 2.30
N ALA A 73 1.04 -8.83 1.08
CA ALA A 73 0.91 -10.22 0.63
C ALA A 73 2.27 -10.94 0.62
N ASP A 74 3.34 -10.26 0.19
CA ASP A 74 4.69 -10.83 0.18
C ASP A 74 5.24 -11.04 1.59
N ALA A 75 4.87 -10.17 2.54
CA ALA A 75 5.34 -10.25 3.93
C ALA A 75 4.54 -11.25 4.80
N PHE A 76 3.23 -11.35 4.59
CA PHE A 76 2.33 -12.06 5.51
C PHE A 76 1.54 -13.21 4.84
N GLY A 77 1.40 -13.23 3.52
CA GLY A 77 0.70 -14.31 2.83
C GLY A 77 -0.80 -14.40 3.14
N GLY A 78 -1.35 -15.62 3.08
CA GLY A 78 -2.72 -15.93 3.47
C GLY A 78 -3.77 -15.08 2.74
N LYS A 79 -4.77 -14.57 3.48
CA LYS A 79 -5.87 -13.76 2.91
C LYS A 79 -5.41 -12.46 2.23
N LEU A 80 -4.21 -11.97 2.52
CA LEU A 80 -3.66 -10.79 1.86
C LEU A 80 -3.27 -11.10 0.40
N VAL A 81 -2.88 -12.34 0.11
CA VAL A 81 -2.68 -12.84 -1.26
C VAL A 81 -4.01 -12.83 -2.02
N ASP A 82 -5.08 -13.30 -1.39
CA ASP A 82 -6.41 -13.31 -1.99
C ASP A 82 -6.93 -11.90 -2.28
N LEU A 83 -6.71 -10.95 -1.35
CA LEU A 83 -7.07 -9.53 -1.55
C LEU A 83 -6.28 -8.90 -2.70
N ARG A 84 -4.96 -9.17 -2.78
CA ARG A 84 -4.11 -8.71 -3.88
C ARG A 84 -4.60 -9.27 -5.22
N ASP A 85 -4.92 -10.55 -5.28
CA ASP A 85 -5.30 -11.21 -6.54
C ASP A 85 -6.72 -10.79 -6.99
N ALA A 86 -7.62 -10.49 -6.04
CA ALA A 86 -8.88 -9.80 -6.33
C ALA A 86 -8.63 -8.40 -6.93
N GLY A 87 -7.68 -7.64 -6.39
CA GLY A 87 -7.29 -6.33 -6.92
C GLY A 87 -6.69 -6.38 -8.33
N LYS A 88 -5.85 -7.39 -8.61
CA LYS A 88 -5.34 -7.66 -9.97
C LYS A 88 -6.47 -8.01 -10.96
N SER A 89 -7.46 -8.75 -10.50
CA SER A 89 -8.63 -9.09 -11.32
C SER A 89 -9.42 -7.83 -11.68
N LEU A 90 -9.62 -6.92 -10.73
CA LEU A 90 -10.22 -5.61 -11.01
C LEU A 90 -9.38 -4.80 -12.01
N GLN A 91 -8.06 -4.75 -11.82
CA GLN A 91 -7.16 -4.04 -12.73
C GLN A 91 -7.29 -4.57 -14.17
N THR A 92 -7.33 -5.90 -14.32
CA THR A 92 -7.49 -6.57 -15.61
C THR A 92 -8.83 -6.20 -16.26
N SER A 93 -9.93 -6.25 -15.53
CA SER A 93 -11.25 -5.84 -16.03
C SER A 93 -11.28 -4.38 -16.49
N LEU A 94 -10.71 -3.46 -15.70
CA LEU A 94 -10.67 -2.05 -16.07
C LEU A 94 -9.80 -1.78 -17.30
N GLN A 95 -8.72 -2.53 -17.48
CA GLN A 95 -7.85 -2.46 -18.66
C GLN A 95 -8.49 -3.08 -19.91
N ALA A 96 -9.32 -4.12 -19.72
CA ALA A 96 -10.10 -4.72 -20.79
C ALA A 96 -11.25 -3.82 -21.28
N GLY A 97 -11.54 -2.74 -20.56
CA GLY A 97 -12.61 -1.80 -20.90
C GLY A 97 -13.97 -2.17 -20.31
N ASP A 98 -14.01 -3.07 -19.31
CA ASP A 98 -15.25 -3.44 -18.64
C ASP A 98 -15.88 -2.21 -17.94
N PRO A 99 -17.23 -2.15 -17.83
CA PRO A 99 -17.91 -1.07 -17.13
C PRO A 99 -17.41 -0.91 -15.68
N PRO A 100 -16.87 0.25 -15.28
CA PRO A 100 -16.23 0.40 -13.97
C PRO A 100 -17.13 0.04 -12.79
N ALA A 101 -18.42 0.39 -12.87
CA ALA A 101 -19.39 0.08 -11.81
C ALA A 101 -19.57 -1.44 -11.61
N GLU A 102 -19.63 -2.21 -12.70
CA GLU A 102 -19.78 -3.67 -12.63
C GLU A 102 -18.48 -4.32 -12.14
N SER A 103 -17.34 -3.86 -12.64
CA SER A 103 -16.03 -4.35 -12.23
C SER A 103 -15.77 -4.11 -10.75
N VAL A 104 -16.06 -2.91 -10.26
CA VAL A 104 -15.93 -2.55 -8.84
C VAL A 104 -16.92 -3.34 -7.98
N GLN A 105 -18.14 -3.60 -8.46
CA GLN A 105 -19.10 -4.42 -7.72
C GLN A 105 -18.63 -5.87 -7.61
N LYS A 106 -18.18 -6.51 -8.70
CA LYS A 106 -17.61 -7.87 -8.68
C LYS A 106 -16.41 -7.96 -7.74
N PHE A 107 -15.57 -6.94 -7.72
CA PHE A 107 -14.46 -6.84 -6.78
C PHE A 107 -14.97 -6.78 -5.33
N ALA A 108 -15.95 -5.93 -5.03
CA ALA A 108 -16.55 -5.84 -3.70
C ALA A 108 -17.18 -7.17 -3.24
N ASP A 109 -17.89 -7.86 -4.14
CA ASP A 109 -18.48 -9.17 -3.87
C ASP A 109 -17.39 -10.18 -3.52
N THR A 110 -16.28 -10.19 -4.26
CA THR A 110 -15.12 -11.06 -3.98
C THR A 110 -14.51 -10.72 -2.61
N VAL A 111 -14.25 -9.45 -2.33
CA VAL A 111 -13.67 -9.00 -1.05
C VAL A 111 -14.56 -9.38 0.12
N SER A 112 -15.89 -9.29 -0.02
CA SER A 112 -16.85 -9.64 1.03
C SER A 112 -16.78 -11.12 1.47
N THR A 113 -16.31 -12.01 0.59
CA THR A 113 -16.09 -13.43 0.93
C THR A 113 -14.82 -13.65 1.77
N LEU A 114 -13.88 -12.71 1.71
CA LEU A 114 -12.59 -12.78 2.40
C LEU A 114 -12.65 -12.08 3.76
N VAL A 115 -13.22 -10.88 3.76
CA VAL A 115 -13.32 -9.97 4.90
C VAL A 115 -14.67 -9.22 4.86
N PRO A 116 -15.43 -9.19 5.96
CA PRO A 116 -16.74 -8.53 5.98
C PRO A 116 -16.60 -7.02 5.79
N GLU A 117 -17.64 -6.39 5.22
CA GLU A 117 -17.71 -4.94 5.09
C GLU A 117 -17.80 -4.27 6.48
N PRO A 118 -16.94 -3.28 6.78
CA PRO A 118 -16.99 -2.55 8.03
C PRO A 118 -18.30 -1.78 8.17
N GLN A 119 -18.95 -1.92 9.33
CA GLN A 119 -20.30 -1.40 9.59
C GLN A 119 -20.38 0.15 9.66
N ASN A 120 -19.24 0.86 9.77
CA ASN A 120 -19.17 2.32 9.97
C ASN A 120 -18.55 3.08 8.78
N MET A 121 -18.66 2.55 7.56
CA MET A 121 -18.10 3.22 6.38
C MET A 121 -18.99 4.35 5.83
N GLY A 122 -20.13 4.63 6.47
CA GLY A 122 -21.23 5.44 5.93
C GLY A 122 -21.44 6.83 6.54
N GLU A 123 -20.50 7.35 7.34
CA GLU A 123 -20.58 8.70 7.92
C GLU A 123 -19.82 9.75 7.11
#